data_AF-A0A953URS2-F1
#
_entry.id   AF-A0A953URS2-F1
#
_cell.length_a   1.000
_cell.length_b   1.000
_cell.length_c   1.000
_cell.angle_alpha   90.00
_cell.angle_beta   90.00
_cell.angle_gamma   90.00
#
_symmetry.space_group_name_H-M   'P 1'
#
loop_
_entity.id
_entity.type
_entity.pdbx_description
1 polymer ?
#
loop_
_entity_poly.entity_id
_entity_poly.type
_entity_poly.pdbx_seq_one_letter_code
_entity_poly.pdbx_strand_id
1 'polypeptide(L)'
;MSKRIPKDLASAIEKCWPGGEVDQFDDEESYFHEISASLERDLRTIRGTSLQWQTSEDYAAVRRDDWDDDWEHEPPLERDWQSYRVFFLAPDGAEFHYENEPGDSAELGDFDVDEDVDLGEDEDDEEEAGYEPFCPVEGWIGCSVAISLAAPFALIGFDELARDQDGNSIEPDVDSCAYAVKAGKWGGDGEHGGTILDEKSIRKMEKLRAKIADIVAKHGIQVLDPSTLDQPVPGLAPGEVVFLEKLVRVRDAFFFRGP
;
A
#
# COMPACT_ATOMS: atom_id res chain seq x y z
N MET A 1 20.94 -2.18 20.76
CA MET A 1 20.00 -1.55 21.70
C MET A 1 18.69 -1.35 20.97
N SER A 2 17.64 -2.13 21.27
CA SER A 2 16.34 -1.93 20.64
C SER A 2 15.80 -0.54 21.00
N LYS A 3 15.56 0.31 20.00
CA LYS A 3 14.86 1.58 20.20
C LYS A 3 13.48 1.25 20.77
N ARG A 4 13.14 1.86 21.91
CA ARG A 4 11.80 1.73 22.48
C ARG A 4 10.85 2.62 21.69
N ILE A 5 9.64 2.11 21.47
CA ILE A 5 8.54 2.86 20.87
C ILE A 5 8.30 4.14 21.70
N PRO A 6 8.08 5.30 21.05
CA PRO A 6 7.69 6.53 21.73
C PRO A 6 6.51 6.32 22.68
N LYS A 7 6.54 6.98 23.85
CA LYS A 7 5.51 6.78 24.89
C LYS A 7 4.10 7.08 24.38
N ASP A 8 3.97 8.16 23.64
CA ASP A 8 2.68 8.64 23.12
C ASP A 8 2.06 7.60 22.18
N LEU A 9 2.90 6.99 21.34
CA LEU A 9 2.52 5.92 20.43
C LEU A 9 2.14 4.64 21.18
N ALA A 10 2.93 4.23 22.18
CA ALA A 10 2.60 3.08 23.02
C ALA A 10 1.26 3.27 23.77
N SER A 11 1.00 4.46 24.30
CA SER A 11 -0.27 4.80 24.94
C SER A 11 -1.45 4.84 23.97
N ALA A 12 -1.22 5.19 22.70
CA ALA A 12 -2.28 5.14 21.70
C ALA A 12 -2.61 3.70 21.32
N ILE A 13 -1.60 2.84 21.14
CA ILE A 13 -1.79 1.40 20.91
C ILE A 13 -2.59 0.76 22.05
N GLU A 14 -2.25 1.05 23.31
CA GLU A 14 -2.97 0.51 24.48
C GLU A 14 -4.44 0.95 24.53
N LYS A 15 -4.77 2.14 24.01
CA LYS A 15 -6.14 2.62 23.91
C LYS A 15 -6.93 1.95 22.80
N CYS A 16 -6.29 1.69 21.64
CA CYS A 16 -6.92 0.98 20.53
C CYS A 16 -7.16 -0.49 20.90
N TRP A 17 -6.22 -1.09 21.63
CA TRP A 17 -6.20 -2.52 21.92
C TRP A 17 -6.16 -2.79 23.43
N PRO A 18 -7.21 -2.43 24.19
CA PRO A 18 -7.21 -2.57 25.65
C PRO A 18 -7.14 -4.03 26.11
N GLY A 19 -7.54 -4.99 25.26
CA GLY A 19 -7.40 -6.42 25.49
C GLY A 19 -5.97 -6.95 25.24
N GLY A 20 -5.07 -6.13 24.69
CA GLY A 20 -3.73 -6.56 24.32
C GLY A 20 -3.70 -7.46 23.09
N GLU A 21 -4.72 -7.40 22.23
CA GLU A 21 -4.85 -8.16 20.99
C GLU A 21 -5.24 -7.22 19.85
N VAL A 22 -4.61 -7.37 18.68
CA VAL A 22 -4.97 -6.65 17.45
C VAL A 22 -5.86 -7.54 16.61
N ASP A 23 -7.08 -7.12 16.39
CA ASP A 23 -8.07 -7.87 15.61
C ASP A 23 -8.92 -6.94 14.74
N GLN A 24 -9.70 -7.51 13.82
CA GLN A 24 -10.70 -6.80 13.05
C GLN A 24 -11.65 -6.05 13.99
N PHE A 25 -12.03 -4.83 13.60
CA PHE A 25 -12.99 -4.01 14.33
C PHE A 25 -14.03 -3.40 13.40
N ASP A 26 -15.16 -3.01 13.98
CA ASP A 26 -16.19 -2.26 13.28
C ASP A 26 -15.70 -0.83 13.00
N ASP A 27 -15.57 -0.48 11.73
CA ASP A 27 -15.12 0.85 11.31
C ASP A 27 -16.26 1.87 11.24
N GLU A 28 -17.53 1.49 11.41
CA GLU A 28 -18.68 2.41 11.34
C GLU A 28 -18.58 3.57 12.36
N GLU A 29 -17.94 3.34 13.52
CA GLU A 29 -17.70 4.36 14.55
C GLU A 29 -16.31 5.04 14.44
N SER A 30 -15.58 4.81 13.34
CA SER A 30 -14.26 5.42 13.16
C SER A 30 -14.37 6.95 13.07
N TYR A 31 -13.45 7.62 13.77
CA TYR A 31 -13.25 9.08 13.65
C TYR A 31 -13.02 9.53 12.20
N PHE A 32 -12.56 8.62 11.35
CA PHE A 32 -12.27 8.90 9.95
C PHE A 32 -13.51 9.38 9.19
N HIS A 33 -14.70 8.84 9.47
CA HIS A 33 -15.93 9.23 8.78
C HIS A 33 -16.29 10.71 8.99
N GLU A 34 -15.92 11.29 10.14
CA GLU A 34 -16.17 12.71 10.42
C GLU A 34 -15.25 13.63 9.61
N ILE A 35 -14.05 13.16 9.28
CA ILE A 35 -13.01 13.98 8.65
C ILE A 35 -12.80 13.66 7.16
N SER A 36 -13.21 12.49 6.67
CA SER A 36 -12.86 11.94 5.35
C SER A 36 -13.11 12.92 4.21
N ALA A 37 -14.34 13.44 4.09
CA ALA A 37 -14.73 14.37 3.04
C ALA A 37 -13.93 15.69 3.08
N SER A 38 -13.63 16.17 4.29
CA SER A 38 -12.86 17.42 4.46
C SER A 38 -11.36 17.22 4.16
N LEU A 39 -10.81 16.07 4.56
CA LEU A 39 -9.45 15.66 4.28
C LEU A 39 -9.24 15.48 2.77
N GLU A 40 -10.11 14.71 2.11
CA GLU A 40 -10.09 14.48 0.66
C GLU A 40 -10.13 15.81 -0.11
N ARG A 41 -11.06 16.69 0.27
CA ARG A 41 -11.18 18.02 -0.34
C ARG A 41 -9.89 18.82 -0.18
N ASP A 42 -9.32 18.85 1.02
CA ASP A 42 -8.11 19.62 1.30
C ASP A 42 -6.88 19.03 0.57
N LEU A 43 -6.77 17.70 0.48
CA LEU A 43 -5.76 17.01 -0.32
C LEU A 43 -5.86 17.39 -1.81
N ARG A 44 -7.07 17.48 -2.36
CA ARG A 44 -7.31 17.96 -3.74
C ARG A 44 -6.96 19.43 -3.95
N THR A 45 -6.82 20.24 -2.89
CA THR A 45 -6.42 21.65 -3.06
C THR A 45 -4.93 21.87 -3.26
N ILE A 46 -4.12 20.80 -3.14
CA ILE A 46 -2.67 20.88 -3.38
C ILE A 46 -2.43 21.21 -4.85
N ARG A 47 -2.00 22.44 -5.13
CA ARG A 47 -1.71 22.89 -6.50
C ARG A 47 -0.56 22.10 -7.12
N GLY A 48 -0.75 21.70 -8.39
CA GLY A 48 0.24 20.96 -9.17
C GLY A 48 0.24 19.48 -8.85
N THR A 49 -0.90 18.94 -8.41
CA THR A 49 -1.05 17.56 -7.94
C THR A 49 -2.50 17.13 -8.16
N SER A 50 -2.68 15.88 -8.53
CA SER A 50 -3.97 15.25 -8.76
C SER A 50 -4.12 14.03 -7.85
N LEU A 51 -5.30 13.86 -7.26
CA LEU A 51 -5.68 12.65 -6.53
C LEU A 51 -6.08 11.59 -7.58
N GLN A 52 -5.23 10.58 -7.77
CA GLN A 52 -5.39 9.58 -8.85
C GLN A 52 -6.18 8.35 -8.40
N TRP A 53 -6.10 8.02 -7.10
CA TRP A 53 -6.76 6.86 -6.55
C TRP A 53 -7.00 7.02 -5.05
N GLN A 54 -8.05 6.37 -4.54
CA GLN A 54 -8.30 6.20 -3.13
C GLN A 54 -9.03 4.88 -2.90
N THR A 55 -8.88 4.30 -1.70
CA THR A 55 -9.70 3.14 -1.30
C THR A 55 -11.19 3.51 -1.38
N SER A 56 -12.00 2.72 -2.09
CA SER A 56 -13.46 2.94 -2.19
C SER A 56 -14.14 2.90 -0.82
N GLU A 57 -15.21 3.68 -0.65
CA GLU A 57 -16.11 3.61 0.51
C GLU A 57 -17.12 2.45 0.39
N ASP A 58 -17.37 1.98 -0.84
CA ASP A 58 -18.43 0.99 -1.15
C ASP A 58 -18.11 -0.45 -0.70
N TYR A 59 -16.90 -0.72 -0.22
CA TYR A 59 -16.51 -2.08 0.22
C TYR A 59 -17.31 -2.57 1.44
N ALA A 60 -17.87 -1.66 2.24
CA ALA A 60 -18.76 -2.03 3.35
C ALA A 60 -20.23 -2.27 2.88
N ALA A 61 -20.63 -1.72 1.73
CA ALA A 61 -22.02 -1.70 1.28
C ALA A 61 -22.46 -2.98 0.54
N VAL A 62 -21.53 -3.72 -0.08
CA VAL A 62 -21.83 -4.99 -0.77
C VAL A 62 -22.24 -6.11 0.20
N ARG A 63 -22.07 -5.91 1.52
CA ARG A 63 -22.36 -6.94 2.52
C ARG A 63 -23.83 -7.06 2.96
N ARG A 64 -24.75 -6.12 2.65
CA ARG A 64 -26.08 -6.14 3.32
C ARG A 64 -27.32 -6.44 2.47
N ASP A 65 -27.40 -6.13 1.18
CA ASP A 65 -28.73 -6.10 0.52
C ASP A 65 -28.89 -6.80 -0.85
N ASP A 66 -27.84 -7.32 -1.50
CA ASP A 66 -27.96 -7.76 -2.91
C ASP A 66 -27.51 -9.20 -3.21
N TRP A 67 -27.38 -10.05 -2.19
CA TRP A 67 -27.14 -11.48 -2.39
C TRP A 67 -28.48 -12.21 -2.56
N ASP A 68 -29.06 -12.09 -3.76
CA ASP A 68 -29.97 -13.13 -4.25
C ASP A 68 -29.16 -14.44 -4.36
N ASP A 69 -29.74 -15.50 -3.82
CA ASP A 69 -29.20 -16.86 -3.58
C ASP A 69 -28.92 -17.63 -4.89
N ASP A 70 -28.34 -16.97 -5.90
CA ASP A 70 -27.99 -17.55 -7.20
C ASP A 70 -26.53 -18.02 -7.17
N TRP A 71 -26.37 -19.31 -6.85
CA TRP A 71 -25.12 -20.05 -6.65
C TRP A 71 -24.21 -20.16 -7.90
N GLU A 72 -24.51 -19.45 -8.99
CA GLU A 72 -23.74 -19.50 -10.25
C GLU A 72 -22.65 -18.42 -10.36
N HIS A 73 -22.57 -17.49 -9.40
CA HIS A 73 -21.45 -16.56 -9.30
C HIS A 73 -20.60 -16.94 -8.09
N GLU A 74 -19.33 -17.32 -8.33
CA GLU A 74 -18.34 -17.31 -7.25
C GLU A 74 -18.42 -15.94 -6.58
N PRO A 75 -18.53 -15.87 -5.25
CA PRO A 75 -18.51 -14.58 -4.58
C PRO A 75 -17.25 -13.85 -5.06
N PRO A 76 -17.33 -12.54 -5.39
CA PRO A 76 -16.14 -11.76 -5.67
C PRO A 76 -15.22 -12.03 -4.49
N LEU A 77 -13.98 -12.47 -4.79
CA LEU A 77 -12.94 -12.76 -3.79
C LEU A 77 -13.13 -11.78 -2.64
N GLU A 78 -13.49 -12.29 -1.46
CA GLU A 78 -13.75 -11.47 -0.27
C GLU A 78 -12.58 -10.50 -0.18
N ARG A 79 -12.80 -9.24 -0.55
CA ARG A 79 -11.71 -8.27 -0.55
C ARG A 79 -11.55 -7.89 0.91
N ASP A 80 -10.57 -8.57 1.50
CA ASP A 80 -9.90 -8.36 2.78
C ASP A 80 -10.30 -7.04 3.46
N TRP A 81 -10.93 -7.13 4.63
CA TRP A 81 -11.18 -5.94 5.44
C TRP A 81 -9.86 -5.23 5.73
N GLN A 82 -9.84 -3.89 5.75
CA GLN A 82 -8.62 -3.12 6.01
C GLN A 82 -8.81 -2.08 7.13
N SER A 83 -7.84 -2.00 8.04
CA SER A 83 -7.87 -1.09 9.19
C SER A 83 -7.46 0.36 8.87
N TYR A 84 -7.37 0.71 7.59
CA TYR A 84 -6.92 2.01 7.11
C TYR A 84 -7.62 2.40 5.80
N ARG A 85 -7.49 3.66 5.38
CA ARG A 85 -7.89 4.16 4.06
C ARG A 85 -6.69 4.82 3.38
N VAL A 86 -6.53 4.58 2.09
CA VAL A 86 -5.40 5.10 1.32
C VAL A 86 -5.88 6.17 0.35
N PHE A 87 -5.13 7.27 0.26
CA PHE A 87 -5.22 8.26 -0.80
C PHE A 87 -3.90 8.30 -1.56
N PHE A 88 -3.95 8.35 -2.88
CA PHE A 88 -2.75 8.44 -3.72
C PHE A 88 -2.76 9.70 -4.59
N LEU A 89 -1.73 10.52 -4.39
CA LEU A 89 -1.56 11.81 -5.03
C LEU A 89 -0.32 11.80 -5.92
N ALA A 90 -0.49 12.09 -7.20
CA ALA A 90 0.61 12.24 -8.15
C ALA A 90 0.83 13.73 -8.49
N PRO A 91 2.07 14.24 -8.51
CA PRO A 91 2.32 15.57 -9.04
C PRO A 91 1.93 15.68 -10.51
N ASP A 92 1.47 16.85 -10.93
CA ASP A 92 1.21 17.10 -12.35
C ASP A 92 2.55 17.20 -13.09
N GLY A 93 2.76 16.36 -14.10
CA GLY A 93 3.96 16.36 -14.92
C GLY A 93 4.16 15.03 -15.63
N ALA A 94 4.64 15.09 -16.87
CA ALA A 94 4.95 13.89 -17.66
C ALA A 94 6.10 13.07 -17.04
N GLU A 95 6.91 13.65 -16.16
CA GLU A 95 7.95 12.91 -15.43
C GLU A 95 7.41 12.00 -14.30
N PHE A 96 6.12 12.12 -13.97
CA PHE A 96 5.45 11.32 -12.93
C PHE A 96 4.36 10.42 -13.51
N HIS A 97 4.30 10.33 -14.84
CA HIS A 97 3.34 9.55 -15.60
C HIS A 97 4.08 8.80 -16.69
N TYR A 98 3.77 7.53 -16.86
CA TYR A 98 4.35 6.71 -17.91
C TYR A 98 3.25 5.91 -18.60
N GLU A 99 3.47 5.65 -19.87
CA GLU A 99 2.68 4.72 -20.68
C GLU A 99 3.68 3.77 -21.33
N ASN A 100 3.48 2.46 -21.18
CA ASN A 100 4.30 1.45 -21.82
C ASN A 100 3.45 0.67 -22.83
N GLU A 101 4.00 0.40 -24.02
CA GLU A 101 3.35 -0.56 -24.92
C GLU A 101 3.62 -1.99 -24.43
N PRO A 102 2.63 -2.91 -24.51
CA PRO A 102 2.87 -4.31 -24.20
C PRO A 102 3.97 -4.86 -25.12
N GLY A 103 5.16 -5.07 -24.55
CA GLY A 103 6.36 -5.50 -25.29
C GLY A 103 7.63 -4.69 -25.02
N ASP A 104 7.55 -3.51 -24.38
CA ASP A 104 8.76 -2.71 -24.05
C ASP A 104 9.64 -3.33 -22.95
N SER A 105 9.17 -4.38 -22.25
CA SER A 105 9.99 -5.18 -21.31
C SER A 105 10.76 -6.33 -21.97
N ALA A 106 10.58 -6.56 -23.27
CA ALA A 106 11.16 -7.70 -24.00
C ALA A 106 12.61 -7.48 -24.50
N GLU A 107 13.39 -6.63 -23.82
CA GLU A 107 14.87 -6.63 -23.93
C GLU A 107 15.55 -6.94 -22.59
N LEU A 108 14.93 -7.77 -21.75
CA LEU A 108 15.72 -8.58 -20.82
C LEU A 108 16.50 -9.58 -21.67
N GLY A 109 17.75 -9.18 -21.95
CA GLY A 109 18.62 -9.86 -22.91
C GLY A 109 18.65 -11.36 -22.71
N ASP A 110 18.70 -12.07 -23.83
CA ASP A 110 19.00 -13.49 -23.95
C ASP A 110 19.98 -13.90 -22.84
N PHE A 111 19.45 -14.49 -21.77
CA PHE A 111 20.30 -15.11 -20.77
C PHE A 111 20.81 -16.38 -21.47
N ASP A 112 22.01 -16.31 -22.02
CA ASP A 112 22.76 -17.49 -22.47
C ASP A 112 22.83 -18.45 -21.28
N VAL A 113 21.87 -19.37 -21.21
CA VAL A 113 21.97 -20.53 -20.35
C VAL A 113 23.08 -21.35 -20.99
N ASP A 114 24.26 -21.33 -20.37
CA ASP A 114 25.36 -22.24 -20.72
C ASP A 114 24.78 -23.68 -20.73
N GLU A 115 24.56 -24.23 -21.92
CA GLU A 115 24.29 -25.65 -22.19
C GLU A 115 25.49 -26.46 -21.71
N ASP A 116 25.60 -26.74 -20.41
CA ASP A 116 26.51 -27.76 -19.87
C ASP A 116 26.18 -28.11 -18.39
N VAL A 117 24.89 -28.24 -18.07
CA VAL A 117 24.46 -28.93 -16.84
C VAL A 117 23.69 -30.19 -17.23
N ASP A 118 24.44 -31.30 -17.28
CA ASP A 118 23.92 -32.67 -17.43
C ASP A 118 23.01 -33.01 -16.23
N LEU A 119 21.71 -32.78 -16.39
CA LEU A 119 20.67 -33.25 -15.48
C LEU A 119 20.00 -34.46 -16.14
N GLY A 120 20.14 -35.61 -15.48
CA GLY A 120 19.62 -36.89 -15.94
C GLY A 120 18.12 -36.84 -16.22
N GLU A 121 17.73 -37.62 -17.23
CA GLU A 121 16.37 -37.83 -17.71
C GLU A 121 15.45 -38.31 -16.57
N ASP A 122 14.65 -37.41 -16.02
CA ASP A 122 13.37 -37.71 -15.40
C ASP A 122 12.30 -36.97 -16.22
N GLU A 123 11.63 -37.72 -17.10
CA GLU A 123 10.40 -37.31 -17.78
C GLU A 123 9.29 -37.18 -16.73
N ASP A 124 8.77 -35.98 -16.50
CA ASP A 124 7.35 -35.69 -16.19
C ASP A 124 7.15 -34.17 -15.94
N ASP A 125 6.24 -33.57 -16.71
CA ASP A 125 5.63 -32.24 -16.58
C ASP A 125 6.50 -30.98 -16.79
N GLU A 126 6.86 -30.72 -18.06
CA GLU A 126 7.11 -29.35 -18.55
C GLU A 126 5.77 -28.60 -18.68
N GLU A 127 5.18 -28.17 -17.55
CA GLU A 127 4.46 -26.89 -17.55
C GLU A 127 5.55 -25.81 -17.55
N GLU A 128 6.04 -25.50 -18.74
CA GLU A 128 6.75 -24.27 -19.04
C GLU A 128 5.81 -23.12 -18.62
N ALA A 129 5.96 -22.67 -17.36
CA ALA A 129 5.29 -21.50 -16.85
C ALA A 129 5.77 -20.33 -17.71
N GLY A 130 5.03 -20.06 -18.78
CA GLY A 130 5.17 -18.86 -19.58
C GLY A 130 5.03 -17.69 -18.62
N TYR A 131 6.16 -17.11 -18.22
CA TYR A 131 6.18 -15.79 -17.63
C TYR A 131 5.73 -14.84 -18.73
N GLU A 132 4.43 -14.61 -18.85
CA GLU A 132 3.95 -13.44 -19.57
C GLU A 132 4.40 -12.23 -18.75
N PRO A 133 5.32 -11.38 -19.27
CA PRO A 133 5.71 -10.18 -18.55
C PRO A 133 4.48 -9.26 -18.48
N PHE A 134 3.84 -9.27 -17.31
CA PHE A 134 2.76 -8.36 -16.96
C PHE A 134 3.29 -6.92 -17.08
N CYS A 135 2.92 -6.23 -18.17
CA CYS A 135 3.34 -4.86 -18.42
C CYS A 135 2.18 -3.91 -18.12
N PRO A 136 2.24 -3.12 -17.03
CA PRO A 136 1.29 -2.04 -16.82
C PRO A 136 1.36 -1.07 -18.00
N VAL A 137 0.20 -0.75 -18.58
CA VAL A 137 0.07 0.04 -19.80
C VAL A 137 0.09 1.53 -19.49
N GLU A 138 -0.37 1.93 -18.30
CA GLU A 138 -0.33 3.30 -17.82
C GLU A 138 -0.06 3.34 -16.32
N GLY A 139 0.80 4.26 -15.86
CA GLY A 139 1.07 4.40 -14.43
C GLY A 139 1.53 5.79 -13.99
N TRP A 140 1.49 5.99 -12.68
CA TRP A 140 1.79 7.23 -11.99
C TRP A 140 2.71 6.99 -10.80
N ILE A 141 3.65 7.91 -10.62
CA ILE A 141 4.56 7.94 -9.47
C ILE A 141 4.13 9.08 -8.54
N GLY A 142 3.87 8.76 -7.29
CA GLY A 142 3.22 9.70 -6.38
C GLY A 142 3.46 9.41 -4.91
N CYS A 143 2.69 10.09 -4.07
CA CYS A 143 2.67 9.88 -2.63
C CYS A 143 1.37 9.17 -2.26
N SER A 144 1.49 8.03 -1.59
CA SER A 144 0.36 7.41 -0.90
C SER A 144 0.30 7.85 0.55
N VAL A 145 -0.94 7.94 1.04
CA VAL A 145 -1.30 8.44 2.35
C VAL A 145 -2.26 7.44 2.96
N ALA A 146 -1.75 6.58 3.84
CA ALA A 146 -2.58 5.65 4.58
C ALA A 146 -3.01 6.29 5.91
N ILE A 147 -4.31 6.36 6.17
CA ILE A 147 -4.90 6.88 7.40
C ILE A 147 -5.49 5.71 8.17
N SER A 148 -5.03 5.50 9.41
CA SER A 148 -5.57 4.43 10.26
C SER A 148 -7.00 4.74 10.68
N LEU A 149 -7.88 3.75 10.66
CA LEU A 149 -9.26 3.85 11.13
C LEU A 149 -9.35 3.69 12.66
N ALA A 150 -8.35 3.05 13.29
CA ALA A 150 -8.32 2.77 14.72
C ALA A 150 -7.85 3.96 15.57
N ALA A 151 -7.01 4.83 15.01
CA ALA A 151 -6.43 5.98 15.70
C ALA A 151 -5.99 7.07 14.72
N PRO A 152 -5.83 8.33 15.17
CA PRO A 152 -5.40 9.46 14.35
C PRO A 152 -3.92 9.39 14.00
N PHE A 153 -3.51 8.34 13.27
CA PHE A 153 -2.18 8.15 12.72
C PHE A 153 -2.22 7.97 11.21
N ALA A 154 -1.17 8.46 10.56
CA ALA A 154 -0.99 8.33 9.12
C ALA A 154 0.41 7.84 8.75
N LEU A 155 0.50 7.22 7.58
CA LEU A 155 1.73 6.93 6.86
C LEU A 155 1.74 7.68 5.54
N ILE A 156 2.89 8.26 5.21
CA ILE A 156 3.10 8.92 3.92
C ILE A 156 4.36 8.34 3.30
N GLY A 157 4.18 7.60 2.23
CA GLY A 157 5.23 6.98 1.44
C GLY A 157 5.24 7.49 0.00
N PHE A 158 6.31 7.19 -0.71
CA PHE A 158 6.32 7.24 -2.17
C PHE A 158 5.85 5.90 -2.69
N ASP A 159 5.09 5.92 -3.78
CA ASP A 159 4.37 4.76 -4.26
C ASP A 159 4.01 4.92 -5.72
N GLU A 160 3.43 3.85 -6.26
CA GLU A 160 3.07 3.72 -7.65
C GLU A 160 1.62 3.28 -7.79
N LEU A 161 0.93 3.86 -8.77
CA LEU A 161 -0.35 3.38 -9.25
C LEU A 161 -0.16 3.00 -10.71
N ALA A 162 -0.45 1.76 -11.08
CA ALA A 162 -0.38 1.33 -12.46
C ALA A 162 -1.61 0.51 -12.84
N ARG A 163 -2.00 0.56 -14.12
CA ARG A 163 -3.16 -0.16 -14.65
C ARG A 163 -2.83 -0.77 -16.01
N ASP A 164 -3.33 -1.98 -16.24
CA ASP A 164 -3.28 -2.62 -17.55
C ASP A 164 -4.60 -2.46 -18.33
N GLN A 165 -4.65 -3.02 -19.53
CA GLN A 165 -5.84 -2.99 -20.39
C GLN A 165 -6.95 -3.93 -19.90
N ASP A 166 -6.59 -4.96 -19.14
CA ASP A 166 -7.51 -5.99 -18.63
C ASP A 166 -8.19 -5.55 -17.32
N GLY A 167 -7.82 -4.38 -16.79
CA GLY A 167 -8.38 -3.79 -15.58
C GLY A 167 -7.68 -4.24 -14.31
N ASN A 168 -6.57 -4.97 -14.42
CA ASN A 168 -5.70 -5.24 -13.28
C ASN A 168 -4.91 -3.97 -12.95
N SER A 169 -4.65 -3.78 -11.67
CA SER A 169 -3.95 -2.59 -11.20
C SER A 169 -2.96 -2.91 -10.10
N ILE A 170 -1.80 -2.27 -10.18
CA ILE A 170 -0.90 -2.10 -9.04
C ILE A 170 -1.46 -0.94 -8.24
N GLU A 171 -2.09 -1.24 -7.11
CA GLU A 171 -2.71 -0.24 -6.23
C GLU A 171 -1.72 0.20 -5.14
N PRO A 172 -1.69 1.50 -4.80
CA PRO A 172 -0.89 2.01 -3.71
C PRO A 172 -1.26 1.38 -2.37
N ASP A 173 -0.25 0.99 -1.58
CA ASP A 173 -0.46 0.25 -0.34
C ASP A 173 0.57 0.58 0.75
N VAL A 174 0.21 0.32 2.01
CA VAL A 174 1.06 0.54 3.19
C VAL A 174 2.37 -0.24 3.10
N ASP A 175 2.34 -1.46 2.58
CA ASP A 175 3.57 -2.27 2.44
C ASP A 175 4.51 -1.70 1.37
N SER A 176 3.95 -1.21 0.25
CA SER A 176 4.69 -0.47 -0.79
C SER A 176 5.30 0.83 -0.24
N CYS A 177 4.53 1.59 0.56
CA CYS A 177 4.98 2.80 1.25
C CYS A 177 6.20 2.54 2.16
N ALA A 178 6.13 1.48 2.97
CA ALA A 178 7.10 1.20 4.03
C ALA A 178 8.46 0.77 3.46
N TYR A 179 8.47 0.16 2.28
CA TYR A 179 9.67 -0.26 1.58
C TYR A 179 10.41 0.93 0.94
N ALA A 180 9.69 1.75 0.16
CA ALA A 180 10.28 2.89 -0.56
C ALA A 180 10.96 3.90 0.39
N VAL A 181 10.37 4.14 1.57
CA VAL A 181 10.91 5.11 2.53
C VAL A 181 12.18 4.60 3.24
N LYS A 182 12.36 3.28 3.42
CA LYS A 182 13.54 2.71 4.08
C LYS A 182 14.71 2.49 3.13
N ALA A 183 14.44 2.13 1.89
CA ALA A 183 15.51 1.81 0.95
C ALA A 183 16.29 3.06 0.51
N GLY A 184 15.70 4.26 0.59
CA GLY A 184 16.28 5.47 0.00
C GLY A 184 16.57 5.33 -1.50
N LYS A 185 16.08 4.23 -2.09
CA LYS A 185 16.14 3.84 -3.49
C LYS A 185 14.73 3.99 -4.03
N TRP A 186 14.67 4.70 -5.13
CA TRP A 186 13.48 4.85 -5.95
C TRP A 186 13.53 3.71 -6.98
N GLY A 187 12.47 2.92 -7.06
CA GLY A 187 12.47 1.64 -7.75
C GLY A 187 12.82 0.50 -6.80
N GLY A 188 11.95 -0.52 -6.74
CA GLY A 188 12.27 -1.76 -6.05
C GLY A 188 13.56 -2.36 -6.57
N ASP A 189 14.23 -3.21 -5.79
CA ASP A 189 15.33 -4.06 -6.27
C ASP A 189 14.82 -5.16 -7.26
N GLY A 190 13.75 -4.91 -8.03
CA GLY A 190 13.16 -5.85 -8.98
C GLY A 190 12.60 -5.14 -10.21
N GLU A 191 13.33 -5.25 -11.31
CA GLU A 191 12.90 -5.56 -12.70
C GLU A 191 11.66 -4.91 -13.36
N HIS A 192 10.85 -4.10 -12.69
CA HIS A 192 9.53 -3.68 -13.19
C HIS A 192 9.42 -2.16 -13.36
N GLY A 193 10.15 -1.61 -14.33
CA GLY A 193 9.93 -0.23 -14.77
C GLY A 193 10.50 0.83 -13.83
N GLY A 194 11.80 0.74 -13.53
CA GLY A 194 12.52 1.74 -12.73
C GLY A 194 12.61 3.10 -13.45
N THR A 195 11.57 3.92 -13.35
CA THR A 195 11.68 5.35 -13.70
C THR A 195 12.56 6.00 -12.64
N ILE A 196 13.83 6.18 -12.97
CA ILE A 196 14.77 6.92 -12.13
C ILE A 196 14.37 8.39 -12.20
N LEU A 197 13.65 8.85 -11.18
CA LEU A 197 13.35 10.27 -11.02
C LEU A 197 14.65 11.06 -10.85
N ASP A 198 14.77 12.15 -11.60
CA ASP A 198 15.89 13.08 -11.41
C ASP A 198 15.82 13.78 -10.03
N GLU A 199 16.90 14.42 -9.60
CA GLU A 199 16.93 15.12 -8.31
C GLU A 199 15.84 16.19 -8.17
N LYS A 200 15.42 16.79 -9.29
CA LYS A 200 14.41 17.85 -9.29
C LYS A 200 13.02 17.26 -9.04
N SER A 201 12.73 16.11 -9.63
CA SER A 201 11.52 15.33 -9.43
C SER A 201 11.45 14.77 -8.01
N ILE A 202 12.56 14.24 -7.48
CA ILE A 202 12.67 13.84 -6.07
C ILE A 202 12.33 15.02 -5.13
N ARG A 203 12.89 16.21 -5.40
CA ARG A 203 12.57 17.42 -4.60
C ARG A 203 11.12 17.85 -4.74
N LYS A 204 10.46 17.59 -5.87
CA LYS A 204 9.02 17.86 -6.03
C LYS A 204 8.20 16.88 -5.19
N MET A 205 8.56 15.60 -5.18
CA MET A 205 7.93 14.55 -4.37
C MET A 205 8.07 14.84 -2.87
N GLU A 206 9.25 15.21 -2.40
CA GLU A 206 9.45 15.59 -0.99
C GLU A 206 8.62 16.83 -0.60
N LYS A 207 8.49 17.81 -1.50
CA LYS A 207 7.61 18.96 -1.29
C LYS A 207 6.14 18.56 -1.24
N LEU A 208 5.72 17.61 -2.08
CA LEU A 208 4.36 17.07 -2.05
C LEU A 208 4.11 16.35 -0.72
N ARG A 209 4.99 15.43 -0.34
CA ARG A 209 4.95 14.72 0.95
C ARG A 209 4.85 15.67 2.15
N ALA A 210 5.64 16.74 2.16
CA ALA A 210 5.57 17.76 3.23
C ALA A 210 4.21 18.49 3.26
N LYS A 211 3.66 18.87 2.10
CA LYS A 211 2.33 19.52 2.03
C LYS A 211 1.21 18.59 2.48
N ILE A 212 1.29 17.32 2.10
CA ILE A 212 0.35 16.29 2.56
C ILE A 212 0.43 16.17 4.08
N ALA A 213 1.64 16.06 4.63
CA ALA A 213 1.84 15.98 6.08
C ALA A 213 1.23 17.20 6.81
N ASP A 214 1.41 18.40 6.27
CA ASP A 214 0.80 19.63 6.82
C ASP A 214 -0.73 19.59 6.78
N ILE A 215 -1.34 19.02 5.75
CA ILE A 215 -2.81 18.87 5.65
C ILE A 215 -3.30 17.82 6.64
N VAL A 216 -2.70 16.64 6.65
CA VAL A 216 -3.03 15.53 7.56
C VAL A 216 -2.93 16.00 9.03
N ALA A 217 -1.88 16.75 9.37
CA ALA A 217 -1.71 17.31 10.71
C ALA A 217 -2.79 18.34 11.10
N LYS A 218 -3.33 19.13 10.15
CA LYS A 218 -4.44 20.06 10.42
C LYS A 218 -5.73 19.34 10.78
N HIS A 219 -5.91 18.12 10.29
CA HIS A 219 -7.03 17.23 10.64
C HIS A 219 -6.78 16.47 11.95
N GLY A 220 -5.72 16.80 12.70
CA GLY A 220 -5.42 16.19 13.99
C GLY A 220 -4.75 14.81 13.88
N ILE A 221 -4.37 14.39 12.67
CA ILE A 221 -3.74 13.10 12.42
C ILE A 221 -2.22 13.24 12.49
N GLN A 222 -1.57 12.39 13.27
CA GLN A 222 -0.11 12.37 13.41
C GLN A 222 0.53 11.46 12.36
N VAL A 223 1.45 12.00 11.57
CA VAL A 223 2.26 11.19 10.64
C VAL A 223 3.32 10.41 11.41
N LEU A 224 3.33 9.09 11.28
CA LEU A 224 4.31 8.22 11.94
C LEU A 224 5.66 8.28 11.23
N ASP A 225 6.73 8.17 12.03
CA ASP A 225 8.09 8.07 11.51
C ASP A 225 8.33 6.64 10.99
N PRO A 226 8.77 6.47 9.73
CA PRO A 226 9.05 5.17 9.12
C PRO A 226 9.98 4.27 9.94
N SER A 227 10.92 4.86 10.69
CA SER A 227 11.86 4.14 11.58
C SER A 227 11.20 3.55 12.83
N THR A 228 9.94 3.88 13.08
CA THR A 228 9.15 3.32 14.19
C THR A 228 8.27 2.14 13.78
N LEU A 229 7.99 1.97 12.49
CA LEU A 229 7.00 1.01 12.00
C LEU A 229 7.34 -0.45 12.28
N ASP A 230 8.62 -0.81 12.18
CA ASP A 230 9.09 -2.17 12.42
C ASP A 230 9.41 -2.44 13.89
N GLN A 231 9.23 -1.44 14.77
CA GLN A 231 9.52 -1.65 16.18
C GLN A 231 8.49 -2.63 16.75
N PRO A 232 8.94 -3.70 17.43
CA PRO A 232 8.03 -4.66 18.04
C PRO A 232 7.29 -3.99 19.19
N VAL A 233 6.00 -4.31 19.34
CA VAL A 233 5.15 -3.84 20.43
C VAL A 233 5.09 -4.93 21.51
N PRO A 234 5.83 -4.78 22.62
CA PRO A 234 5.88 -5.85 23.62
C PRO A 234 4.53 -6.00 24.33
N GLY A 235 4.01 -7.23 24.37
CA GLY A 235 2.77 -7.56 25.08
C GLY A 235 1.50 -7.39 24.25
N LEU A 236 1.61 -7.01 22.98
CA LEU A 236 0.50 -7.00 22.03
C LEU A 236 0.50 -8.32 21.25
N ALA A 237 -0.61 -9.05 21.33
CA ALA A 237 -0.83 -10.30 20.63
C ALA A 237 -1.49 -10.05 19.27
N PRO A 238 -1.14 -10.84 18.25
CA PRO A 238 -1.90 -10.87 17.00
C PRO A 238 -3.21 -11.62 17.20
N GLY A 239 -4.31 -11.09 16.67
CA GLY A 239 -5.57 -11.83 16.53
C GLY A 239 -5.39 -13.02 15.60
N GLU A 240 -5.92 -14.18 16.01
CA GLU A 240 -5.72 -15.46 15.31
C GLU A 240 -6.30 -15.48 13.89
N VAL A 241 -7.25 -14.59 13.60
CA VAL A 241 -7.90 -14.45 12.28
C VAL A 241 -7.10 -13.55 11.34
N VAL A 242 -6.32 -12.60 11.89
CA VAL A 242 -5.75 -11.50 11.12
C VAL A 242 -4.27 -11.71 10.79
N PHE A 243 -3.50 -12.35 11.67
CA PHE A 243 -2.05 -12.49 11.44
C PHE A 243 -1.58 -13.94 11.55
N LEU A 244 -0.73 -14.34 10.60
CA LEU A 244 0.03 -15.60 10.65
C LEU A 244 1.35 -15.44 11.47
N GLU A 245 1.88 -14.22 11.58
CA GLU A 245 3.09 -13.92 12.35
C GLU A 245 2.80 -13.69 13.84
N LYS A 246 3.70 -14.17 14.72
CA LYS A 246 3.55 -14.05 16.19
C LYS A 246 3.97 -12.71 16.79
N LEU A 247 4.65 -11.86 16.02
CA LEU A 247 5.24 -10.62 16.53
C LEU A 247 4.57 -9.40 15.91
N VAL A 248 3.78 -8.70 16.72
CA VAL A 248 3.10 -7.46 16.32
C VAL A 248 4.09 -6.29 16.37
N ARG A 249 4.20 -5.57 15.25
CA ARG A 249 4.97 -4.33 15.10
C ARG A 249 4.03 -3.13 15.17
N VAL A 250 4.60 -1.93 15.26
CA VAL A 250 3.80 -0.69 15.28
C VAL A 250 2.89 -0.60 14.07
N ARG A 251 3.35 -0.95 12.87
CA ARG A 251 2.51 -0.92 11.67
C ARG A 251 1.30 -1.85 11.80
N ASP A 252 1.52 -3.06 12.33
CA ASP A 252 0.49 -4.09 12.45
C ASP A 252 -0.60 -3.66 13.44
N ALA A 253 -0.29 -2.77 14.39
CA ALA A 253 -1.27 -2.22 15.32
C ALA A 253 -2.23 -1.18 14.72
N PHE A 254 -1.96 -0.65 13.53
CA PHE A 254 -2.72 0.46 12.94
C PHE A 254 -3.05 0.28 11.45
N PHE A 255 -2.28 -0.52 10.73
CA PHE A 255 -2.31 -0.69 9.29
C PHE A 255 -2.14 -2.18 8.97
N PHE A 256 -3.25 -2.89 8.85
CA PHE A 256 -3.30 -4.31 8.59
C PHE A 256 -4.56 -4.65 7.80
N ARG A 257 -4.53 -5.77 7.10
CA ARG A 257 -5.67 -6.36 6.42
C ARG A 257 -6.08 -7.63 7.16
N GLY A 258 -7.36 -7.85 7.29
CA GLY A 258 -7.94 -9.12 7.69
C GLY A 258 -8.37 -9.91 6.45
N PRO A 259 -8.66 -11.21 6.60
CA PRO A 259 -9.26 -12.00 5.53
C PRO A 259 -10.68 -11.53 5.15
#